data_AF-A0A0V1CEC2-F1
#
_entry.id   AF-A0A0V1CEC2-F1
#
_cell.length_a   1.000
_cell.length_b   1.000
_cell.length_c   1.000
_cell.angle_alpha   90.00
_cell.angle_beta   90.00
_cell.angle_gamma   90.00
#
_symmetry.space_group_name_H-M   'P 1'
#
loop_
_entity.id
_entity.type
_entity.pdbx_description
1 polymer ?
#
loop_
_entity_poly.entity_id
_entity_poly.type
_entity_poly.pdbx_seq_one_letter_code
_entity_poly.pdbx_strand_id
1 'polypeptide(L)'
;MARRFVALENAVDFIETLSPSAQLNVEICQLPPDEDGNITDEEHIDGDAFMEVEPTDVCGELDVSIQCDESDVEKSDEDTEEQIMAESHEWKKRIDHVSPLSNVAPHLMLCRPIELFYLIFPKERMQYYAEMTMRYAAQKGGNLVVDAGDIEHFFGILLFSGYHCVPSENAFWSKSENMQVQLVSECMSRSRFRELNKNFHTMDNTELLAGDKLGKISGVYDDLNNRLRQFGIFHEKLSIDEGMVPYYGHHTCKMFIRGKPIRFGYKIWTMSSANRYPYDLKIYAGRDERKKVSLY
;
A
#
# COMPACT_ATOMS: atom_id res chain seq x y z
N MET A 1 -6.78 -26.22 6.17
CA MET A 1 -5.71 -26.83 5.35
C MET A 1 -5.26 -25.81 4.31
N ALA A 2 -3.95 -25.56 4.12
CA ALA A 2 -3.42 -24.58 3.18
C ALA A 2 -2.65 -25.27 2.03
N ARG A 3 -2.84 -24.84 0.78
CA ARG A 3 -2.26 -25.44 -0.43
C ARG A 3 -1.81 -24.37 -1.40
N ARG A 4 -0.64 -24.56 -2.01
CA ARG A 4 -0.01 -23.55 -2.89
C ARG A 4 -0.10 -23.90 -4.38
N PHE A 5 -0.26 -22.88 -5.23
CA PHE A 5 -0.37 -23.00 -6.69
C PHE A 5 0.45 -21.91 -7.38
N VAL A 6 1.09 -22.22 -8.52
CA VAL A 6 1.82 -21.20 -9.30
C VAL A 6 0.91 -20.48 -10.30
N ALA A 7 -0.09 -21.18 -10.87
CA ALA A 7 -1.03 -20.60 -11.84
C ALA A 7 -2.39 -20.36 -11.20
N LEU A 8 -3.03 -19.24 -11.55
CA LEU A 8 -4.39 -18.91 -11.10
C LEU A 8 -5.40 -19.98 -11.54
N GLU A 9 -5.30 -20.46 -12.77
CA GLU A 9 -6.15 -21.54 -13.32
C GLU A 9 -6.11 -22.78 -12.42
N ASN A 10 -4.93 -23.23 -12.02
CA ASN A 10 -4.78 -24.41 -11.15
C ASN A 10 -5.39 -24.20 -9.76
N ALA A 11 -5.32 -22.98 -9.22
CA ALA A 11 -5.94 -22.65 -7.94
C ALA A 11 -7.47 -22.63 -8.07
N VAL A 12 -8.01 -22.11 -9.17
CA VAL A 12 -9.44 -22.11 -9.48
C VAL A 12 -9.95 -23.54 -9.64
N ASP A 13 -9.27 -24.37 -10.43
CA ASP A 13 -9.60 -25.79 -10.62
C ASP A 13 -9.67 -26.52 -9.27
N PHE A 14 -8.70 -26.28 -8.38
CA PHE A 14 -8.71 -26.86 -7.04
C PHE A 14 -9.92 -26.41 -6.23
N ILE A 15 -10.28 -25.12 -6.27
CA ILE A 15 -11.43 -24.60 -5.52
C ILE A 15 -12.73 -25.19 -6.04
N GLU A 16 -12.86 -25.38 -7.35
CA GLU A 16 -14.03 -26.03 -7.95
C GLU A 16 -14.19 -27.49 -7.50
N THR A 17 -13.10 -28.16 -7.08
CA THR A 17 -13.18 -29.50 -6.48
C THR A 17 -13.70 -29.53 -5.04
N LEU A 18 -13.78 -28.39 -4.35
CA LEU A 18 -14.22 -28.30 -2.96
C LEU A 18 -15.74 -28.34 -2.84
N SER A 19 -16.27 -28.74 -1.67
CA SER A 19 -17.71 -28.68 -1.38
C SER A 19 -18.20 -27.23 -1.40
N PRO A 20 -19.50 -26.97 -1.68
CA PRO A 20 -20.04 -25.60 -1.67
C PRO A 20 -19.82 -24.84 -0.36
N SER A 21 -19.86 -25.54 0.79
CA SER A 21 -19.56 -24.95 2.10
C SER A 21 -18.08 -24.61 2.25
N ALA A 22 -17.18 -25.49 1.80
CA ALA A 22 -15.74 -25.23 1.85
C ALA A 22 -15.36 -24.09 0.90
N GLN A 23 -15.97 -23.99 -0.29
CA GLN A 23 -15.73 -22.91 -1.27
C GLN A 23 -16.04 -21.51 -0.74
N LEU A 24 -17.03 -21.39 0.17
CA LEU A 24 -17.38 -20.14 0.85
C LEU A 24 -16.32 -19.71 1.85
N ASN A 25 -15.60 -20.67 2.44
CA ASN A 25 -14.59 -20.45 3.46
C ASN A 25 -13.15 -20.49 2.91
N VAL A 26 -12.99 -20.45 1.58
CA VAL A 26 -11.67 -20.36 0.95
C VAL A 26 -11.16 -18.93 1.00
N GLU A 27 -10.01 -18.75 1.64
CA GLU A 27 -9.17 -17.57 1.52
C GLU A 27 -8.02 -17.85 0.54
N ILE A 28 -7.89 -17.01 -0.49
CA ILE A 28 -6.80 -17.10 -1.47
C ILE A 28 -5.91 -15.88 -1.27
N CYS A 29 -4.61 -16.14 -1.07
CA CYS A 29 -3.57 -15.17 -0.89
C CYS A 29 -2.47 -15.36 -1.93
N GLN A 30 -2.27 -14.41 -2.86
CA GLN A 30 -1.07 -14.44 -3.70
C GLN A 30 0.13 -14.00 -2.87
N LEU A 31 1.13 -14.88 -2.78
CA LEU A 31 2.40 -14.66 -2.12
C LEU A 31 3.42 -14.12 -3.12
N PRO A 32 4.29 -13.20 -2.67
CA PRO A 32 5.44 -12.80 -3.47
C PRO A 32 6.30 -14.01 -3.85
N PRO A 33 6.84 -14.06 -5.09
CA PRO A 33 7.77 -15.11 -5.48
C PRO A 33 9.02 -15.12 -4.59
N ASP A 34 9.57 -16.31 -4.38
CA ASP A 34 10.76 -16.52 -3.57
C ASP A 34 12.04 -16.00 -4.26
N GLU A 35 12.10 -16.07 -5.60
CA GLU A 35 13.19 -15.51 -6.40
C GLU A 35 12.83 -14.14 -7.00
N ASP A 36 13.78 -13.22 -6.97
CA ASP A 36 13.71 -11.93 -7.66
C ASP A 36 13.88 -12.16 -9.17
N GLY A 37 12.86 -12.71 -9.83
CA GLY A 37 12.82 -12.74 -11.30
C GLY A 37 12.97 -11.33 -11.83
N ASN A 38 13.83 -11.12 -12.85
CA ASN A 38 14.19 -9.83 -13.49
C ASN A 38 13.17 -8.70 -13.22
N ILE A 39 13.28 -8.05 -12.06
CA ILE A 39 12.33 -7.02 -11.63
C ILE A 39 12.63 -5.81 -12.48
N THR A 40 11.87 -5.65 -13.55
CA THR A 40 11.85 -4.41 -14.32
C THR A 40 10.77 -3.52 -13.75
N ASP A 41 11.09 -2.23 -13.62
CA ASP A 41 10.12 -1.17 -13.35
C ASP A 41 9.43 -0.67 -14.63
N GLU A 42 9.72 -1.30 -15.79
CA GLU A 42 9.04 -1.02 -17.04
C GLU A 42 7.78 -1.87 -17.13
N GLU A 43 6.63 -1.22 -16.98
CA GLU A 43 5.33 -1.84 -17.18
C GLU A 43 4.51 -1.02 -18.17
N HIS A 44 3.84 -1.71 -19.09
CA HIS A 44 2.88 -1.09 -20.01
C HIS A 44 1.47 -1.34 -19.50
N ILE A 45 1.06 -0.57 -18.50
CA ILE A 45 -0.29 -0.62 -17.93
C ILE A 45 -0.95 0.73 -18.18
N ASP A 46 -2.17 0.70 -18.72
CA ASP A 46 -2.97 1.90 -18.87
C ASP A 46 -3.55 2.30 -17.51
N GLY A 47 -3.20 3.51 -17.06
CA GLY A 47 -3.64 4.06 -15.78
C GLY A 47 -5.16 4.24 -15.67
N ASP A 48 -5.83 4.42 -16.80
CA ASP A 48 -7.29 4.56 -16.84
C ASP A 48 -7.99 3.18 -16.77
N ALA A 49 -7.28 2.08 -17.03
CA ALA A 49 -7.84 0.71 -17.09
C ALA A 49 -7.58 -0.12 -15.82
N PHE A 50 -6.96 0.45 -14.79
CA PHE A 50 -6.55 -0.32 -13.59
C PHE A 50 -7.70 -1.13 -12.96
N MET A 51 -8.94 -0.62 -12.93
CA MET A 51 -10.06 -1.34 -12.31
C MET A 51 -10.80 -2.30 -13.26
N GLU A 52 -10.48 -2.32 -14.55
CA GLU A 52 -11.19 -3.12 -15.56
C GLU A 52 -10.48 -4.43 -15.92
N VAL A 53 -9.19 -4.55 -15.59
CA VAL A 53 -8.37 -5.71 -15.98
C VAL A 53 -8.30 -6.73 -14.86
N GLU A 54 -8.83 -7.94 -15.10
CA GLU A 54 -8.52 -9.09 -14.27
C GLU A 54 -7.13 -9.64 -14.66
N PRO A 55 -6.17 -9.73 -13.72
CA PRO A 55 -4.85 -10.27 -14.02
C PRO A 55 -4.96 -11.72 -14.49
N THR A 56 -4.44 -12.01 -15.68
CA THR A 56 -4.36 -13.38 -16.23
C THR A 56 -3.17 -14.15 -15.65
N ASP A 57 -2.20 -13.46 -15.04
CA ASP A 57 -0.98 -14.04 -14.49
C ASP A 57 -0.69 -13.48 -13.08
N VAL A 58 -0.16 -14.35 -12.22
CA VAL A 58 0.14 -14.09 -10.82
C VAL A 58 1.65 -14.17 -10.61
N CYS A 59 2.27 -13.05 -10.26
CA CYS A 59 3.65 -13.03 -9.79
C CYS A 59 3.76 -13.78 -8.45
N GLY A 60 4.27 -15.01 -8.45
CA GLY A 60 4.49 -15.84 -7.24
C GLY A 60 3.45 -16.94 -7.00
N GLU A 61 3.49 -17.57 -5.82
CA GLU A 61 2.60 -18.68 -5.47
C GLU A 61 1.28 -18.17 -4.85
N LEU A 62 0.14 -18.72 -5.24
CA LEU A 62 -1.15 -18.57 -4.60
C LEU A 62 -1.28 -19.55 -3.44
N ASP A 63 -1.38 -19.06 -2.21
CA ASP A 63 -1.75 -19.81 -1.02
C ASP A 63 -3.28 -19.84 -0.86
N VAL A 64 -3.86 -21.04 -0.96
CA VAL A 64 -5.29 -21.28 -0.81
C VAL A 64 -5.49 -21.97 0.54
N SER A 65 -6.13 -21.27 1.47
CA SER A 65 -6.45 -21.81 2.79
C SER A 65 -7.97 -21.93 2.97
N ILE A 66 -8.40 -23.05 3.55
CA ILE A 66 -9.81 -23.25 3.92
C ILE A 66 -9.93 -22.96 5.41
N GLN A 67 -10.68 -21.92 5.74
CA GLN A 67 -11.07 -21.63 7.11
C GLN A 67 -12.12 -22.67 7.53
N CYS A 68 -11.73 -23.57 8.43
CA CYS A 68 -12.71 -24.41 9.09
C CYS A 68 -13.31 -23.57 10.21
N ASP A 69 -14.61 -23.32 10.17
CA ASP A 69 -15.32 -22.83 11.34
C ASP A 69 -15.07 -23.84 12.46
N GLU A 70 -14.58 -23.37 13.62
CA GLU A 70 -14.29 -24.21 14.79
C GLU A 70 -15.54 -24.93 15.36
N SER A 71 -16.70 -24.83 14.69
CA SER A 71 -17.96 -25.43 15.12
C SER A 71 -18.18 -26.88 14.71
N ASP A 72 -17.42 -27.44 13.76
CA ASP A 72 -17.71 -28.78 13.19
C ASP A 72 -16.58 -29.81 13.37
N VAL A 73 -15.81 -29.70 14.45
CA VAL A 73 -14.98 -30.84 14.90
C VAL A 73 -15.88 -31.77 15.71
N GLU A 74 -16.35 -32.85 15.08
CA GLU A 74 -16.84 -34.01 15.82
C GLU A 74 -15.73 -34.46 16.78
N LYS A 75 -15.89 -34.15 18.07
CA LYS A 75 -15.03 -34.63 19.14
C LYS A 75 -15.20 -36.15 19.25
N SER A 76 -14.36 -36.90 18.55
CA SER A 76 -13.92 -38.21 19.01
C SER A 76 -12.42 -38.14 19.20
N ASP A 77 -12.00 -37.94 20.44
CA ASP A 77 -11.05 -38.84 21.10
C ASP A 77 -10.91 -38.39 22.57
N GLU A 78 -11.10 -39.37 23.44
CA GLU A 78 -10.86 -39.29 24.88
C GLU A 78 -9.39 -38.96 25.12
N ASP A 79 -9.07 -37.82 25.74
CA ASP A 79 -7.98 -37.71 26.72
C ASP A 79 -7.98 -36.33 27.43
N THR A 80 -8.36 -36.37 28.70
CA THR A 80 -8.00 -35.48 29.83
C THR A 80 -8.01 -33.95 29.59
N GLU A 81 -9.18 -33.33 29.73
CA GLU A 81 -9.33 -31.87 29.87
C GLU A 81 -8.84 -31.40 31.25
N GLU A 82 -7.64 -30.81 31.33
CA GLU A 82 -7.37 -29.80 32.37
C GLU A 82 -8.23 -28.57 32.05
N GLN A 83 -9.26 -28.35 32.87
CA GLN A 83 -10.11 -27.16 32.80
C GLN A 83 -9.29 -25.90 33.13
N ILE A 84 -8.70 -25.28 32.12
CA ILE A 84 -8.40 -23.85 32.17
C ILE A 84 -9.77 -23.16 32.04
N MET A 85 -10.30 -22.67 33.16
CA MET A 85 -11.48 -21.81 33.16
C MET A 85 -11.19 -20.60 32.26
N ALA A 86 -11.77 -20.58 31.06
CA ALA A 86 -11.76 -19.41 30.22
C ALA A 86 -12.50 -18.29 30.96
N GLU A 87 -11.76 -17.31 31.49
CA GLU A 87 -12.35 -16.12 32.09
C GLU A 87 -13.27 -15.46 31.06
N SER A 88 -14.56 -15.37 31.36
CA SER A 88 -15.52 -14.67 30.50
C SER A 88 -15.19 -13.19 30.53
N HIS A 89 -14.48 -12.70 29.52
CA HIS A 89 -14.21 -11.29 29.38
C HIS A 89 -15.47 -10.59 28.90
N GLU A 90 -16.20 -9.93 29.81
CA GLU A 90 -17.27 -9.03 29.43
C GLU A 90 -16.68 -7.76 28.80
N TRP A 91 -16.88 -7.60 27.49
CA TRP A 91 -16.54 -6.40 26.76
C TRP A 91 -17.35 -5.20 27.26
N LYS A 92 -16.77 -4.41 28.16
CA LYS A 92 -17.36 -3.14 28.61
C LYS A 92 -17.02 -2.04 27.61
N LYS A 93 -18.05 -1.53 26.91
CA LYS A 93 -17.92 -0.36 26.04
C LYS A 93 -17.64 0.88 26.90
N ARG A 94 -16.37 1.24 27.05
CA ARG A 94 -15.96 2.54 27.61
C ARG A 94 -16.05 3.62 26.54
N ILE A 95 -16.94 4.59 26.74
CA ILE A 95 -16.98 5.83 25.97
C ILE A 95 -15.94 6.75 26.61
N ASP A 96 -14.73 6.75 26.05
CA ASP A 96 -13.66 7.62 26.53
C ASP A 96 -13.48 8.80 25.58
N HIS A 97 -13.18 9.96 26.15
CA HIS A 97 -12.87 11.17 25.40
C HIS A 97 -11.50 11.02 24.72
N VAL A 98 -11.51 10.98 23.38
CA VAL A 98 -10.28 11.01 22.58
C VAL A 98 -9.72 12.43 22.61
N SER A 99 -8.48 12.57 23.09
CA SER A 99 -7.77 13.85 22.99
C SER A 99 -7.33 14.10 21.54
N PRO A 100 -7.67 15.25 20.94
CA PRO A 100 -7.17 15.61 19.62
C PRO A 100 -5.66 15.89 19.66
N LEU A 101 -4.99 15.75 18.52
CA LEU A 101 -3.57 16.12 18.35
C LEU A 101 -3.31 17.57 18.77
N SER A 102 -4.30 18.45 18.66
CA SER A 102 -4.22 19.85 19.11
C SER A 102 -3.97 20.00 20.61
N ASN A 103 -4.18 18.97 21.44
CA ASN A 103 -3.80 19.01 22.85
C ASN A 103 -2.28 18.83 23.04
N VAL A 104 -1.64 18.03 22.18
CA VAL A 104 -0.19 17.74 22.25
C VAL A 104 0.60 18.78 21.48
N ALA A 105 0.08 19.23 20.35
CA ALA A 105 0.70 20.24 19.52
C ALA A 105 -0.30 21.35 19.13
N PRO A 106 -0.67 22.24 20.07
CA PRO A 106 -1.68 23.29 19.83
C PRO A 106 -1.31 24.25 18.70
N HIS A 107 -0.01 24.48 18.50
CA HIS A 107 0.50 25.37 17.45
C HIS A 107 0.11 24.93 16.04
N LEU A 108 -0.19 23.64 15.81
CA LEU A 108 -0.64 23.12 14.52
C LEU A 108 -1.98 23.73 14.08
N MET A 109 -2.82 24.16 15.02
CA MET A 109 -4.09 24.83 14.70
C MET A 109 -3.90 26.21 14.06
N LEU A 110 -2.70 26.78 14.17
CA LEU A 110 -2.33 28.06 13.57
C LEU A 110 -1.66 27.88 12.19
N CYS A 111 -1.32 26.66 11.81
CA CYS A 111 -0.68 26.35 10.54
C CYS A 111 -1.69 26.38 9.40
N ARG A 112 -1.26 26.87 8.25
CA ARG A 112 -1.99 26.73 6.98
C ARG A 112 -1.90 25.27 6.52
N PRO A 113 -2.86 24.78 5.71
CA PRO A 113 -2.84 23.41 5.21
C PRO A 113 -1.52 22.99 4.54
N ILE A 114 -0.89 23.89 3.79
CA ILE A 114 0.41 23.64 3.15
C ILE A 114 1.56 23.48 4.16
N GLU A 115 1.51 24.19 5.28
CA GLU A 115 2.51 24.07 6.35
C GLU A 115 2.36 22.72 7.07
N LEU A 116 1.11 22.27 7.27
CA LEU A 116 0.83 20.93 7.79
C LEU A 116 1.31 19.84 6.83
N PHE A 117 1.13 20.04 5.52
CA PHE A 117 1.67 19.12 4.51
C PHE A 117 3.20 19.02 4.60
N TYR A 118 3.90 20.15 4.73
CA TYR A 118 5.36 20.16 4.84
C TYR A 118 5.90 19.52 6.14
N LEU A 119 5.08 19.35 7.18
CA LEU A 119 5.47 18.54 8.35
C LEU A 119 5.60 17.04 8.00
N ILE A 120 4.87 16.58 6.98
CA ILE A 120 4.85 15.18 6.53
C ILE A 120 5.71 14.98 5.26
N PHE A 121 5.75 15.97 4.36
CA PHE A 121 6.57 15.95 3.16
C PHE A 121 7.32 17.28 3.03
N PRO A 122 8.51 17.42 3.63
CA PRO A 122 9.19 18.70 3.69
C PRO A 122 9.52 19.26 2.33
N LYS A 123 9.43 20.58 2.24
CA LYS A 123 9.78 21.32 1.03
C LYS A 123 11.24 21.07 0.62
N GLU A 124 12.13 20.95 1.59
CA GLU A 124 13.56 20.71 1.37
C GLU A 124 13.82 19.33 0.76
N ARG A 125 12.90 18.37 0.93
CA ARG A 125 13.02 17.02 0.36
C ARG A 125 12.70 16.99 -1.14
N MET A 126 11.99 17.98 -1.66
CA MET A 126 11.60 18.06 -3.07
C MET A 126 12.81 18.14 -4.00
N GLN A 127 13.87 18.84 -3.55
CA GLN A 127 15.14 18.89 -4.28
C GLN A 127 15.79 17.50 -4.39
N TYR A 128 15.75 16.72 -3.31
CA TYR A 128 16.27 15.34 -3.32
C TYR A 128 15.47 14.46 -4.31
N TYR A 129 14.15 14.55 -4.33
CA TYR A 129 13.33 13.81 -5.30
C TYR A 129 13.59 14.24 -6.74
N ALA A 130 13.81 15.53 -6.99
CA ALA A 130 14.21 16.03 -8.31
C ALA A 130 15.54 15.41 -8.75
N GLU A 131 16.54 15.36 -7.87
CA GLU A 131 17.84 14.74 -8.15
C GLU A 131 17.71 13.24 -8.44
N MET A 132 16.97 12.49 -7.62
CA MET A 132 16.77 11.04 -7.85
C MET A 132 16.02 10.78 -9.17
N THR A 133 15.02 11.61 -9.49
CA THR A 133 14.26 11.54 -10.75
C THR A 133 15.15 11.81 -11.97
N MET A 134 16.01 12.84 -11.92
CA MET A 134 16.96 13.11 -13.00
C MET A 134 18.00 12.00 -13.16
N ARG A 135 18.52 11.45 -12.05
CA ARG A 135 19.46 10.31 -12.08
C ARG A 135 18.82 9.08 -12.71
N TYR A 136 17.59 8.74 -12.32
CA TYR A 136 16.84 7.63 -12.90
C TYR A 136 16.66 7.79 -14.41
N ALA A 137 16.24 8.97 -14.87
CA ALA A 137 16.11 9.25 -16.29
C ALA A 137 17.44 9.08 -17.04
N ALA A 138 18.56 9.56 -16.48
CA ALA A 138 19.89 9.40 -17.06
C ALA A 138 20.32 7.92 -17.13
N GLN A 139 20.03 7.12 -16.12
CA GLN A 139 20.30 5.67 -16.11
C GLN A 139 19.51 4.94 -17.21
N LYS A 140 18.34 5.44 -17.58
CA LYS A 140 17.51 4.93 -18.70
C LYS A 140 17.89 5.55 -20.07
N GLY A 141 18.97 6.33 -20.13
CA GLY A 141 19.44 7.00 -21.36
C GLY A 141 18.61 8.23 -21.77
N GLY A 142 17.74 8.71 -20.89
CA GLY A 142 17.01 9.96 -21.06
C GLY A 142 17.81 11.19 -20.62
N ASN A 143 17.36 12.37 -21.04
CA ASN A 143 17.90 13.64 -20.57
C ASN A 143 16.74 14.47 -20.01
N LEU A 144 16.51 14.33 -18.70
CA LEU A 144 15.45 14.99 -17.97
C LEU A 144 16.06 16.06 -17.06
N VAL A 145 15.55 17.27 -17.13
CA VAL A 145 15.89 18.37 -16.22
C VAL A 145 14.65 18.65 -15.37
N VAL A 146 14.77 18.56 -14.05
CA VAL A 146 13.69 18.71 -13.07
C VAL A 146 14.25 19.47 -11.87
N ASP A 147 13.46 20.38 -11.30
CA ASP A 147 13.78 21.06 -10.04
C ASP A 147 12.78 20.71 -8.93
N ALA A 148 13.03 21.24 -7.72
CA ALA A 148 12.13 21.05 -6.59
C ALA A 148 10.70 21.54 -6.85
N GLY A 149 10.53 22.62 -7.63
CA GLY A 149 9.23 23.19 -7.95
C GLY A 149 8.42 22.30 -8.89
N ASP A 150 9.07 21.66 -9.87
CA ASP A 150 8.44 20.62 -10.70
C ASP A 150 7.85 19.49 -9.84
N ILE A 151 8.61 19.01 -8.85
CA ILE A 151 8.15 17.95 -7.94
C ILE A 151 6.99 18.43 -7.05
N GLU A 152 7.05 19.67 -6.53
CA GLU A 152 5.96 20.25 -5.75
C GLU A 152 4.66 20.36 -6.58
N HIS A 153 4.75 20.85 -7.82
CA HIS A 153 3.61 20.90 -8.72
C HIS A 153 3.07 19.51 -9.06
N PHE A 154 3.95 18.54 -9.31
CA PHE A 154 3.58 17.15 -9.56
C PHE A 154 2.81 16.55 -8.37
N PHE A 155 3.31 16.71 -7.14
CA PHE A 155 2.61 16.26 -5.93
C PHE A 155 1.29 17.01 -5.73
N GLY A 156 1.25 18.31 -5.99
CA GLY A 156 0.03 19.10 -5.95
C GLY A 156 -1.05 18.58 -6.89
N ILE A 157 -0.68 18.19 -8.12
CA ILE A 157 -1.60 17.58 -9.09
C ILE A 157 -2.06 16.19 -8.60
N LEU A 158 -1.17 15.34 -8.08
CA LEU A 158 -1.54 14.03 -7.52
C LEU A 158 -2.54 14.16 -6.37
N LEU A 159 -2.30 15.09 -5.43
CA LEU A 159 -3.22 15.37 -4.32
C LEU A 159 -4.56 15.90 -4.82
N PHE A 160 -4.54 16.81 -5.79
CA PHE A 160 -5.75 17.35 -6.40
C PHE A 160 -6.58 16.26 -7.10
N SER A 161 -5.93 15.36 -7.85
CA SER A 161 -6.61 14.25 -8.53
C SER A 161 -7.26 13.26 -7.57
N GLY A 162 -6.78 13.18 -6.32
CA GLY A 162 -7.33 12.27 -5.30
C GLY A 162 -8.75 12.62 -4.85
N TYR A 163 -9.18 13.87 -4.98
CA TYR A 163 -10.55 14.28 -4.63
C TYR A 163 -11.33 14.89 -5.81
N HIS A 164 -10.64 15.32 -6.87
CA HIS A 164 -11.28 15.83 -8.08
C HIS A 164 -11.36 14.73 -9.14
N CYS A 165 -12.48 14.00 -9.16
CA CYS A 165 -12.68 12.91 -10.10
C CYS A 165 -13.00 13.41 -11.51
N VAL A 166 -12.28 12.87 -12.50
CA VAL A 166 -12.55 13.05 -13.93
C VAL A 166 -12.59 11.68 -14.63
N PRO A 167 -13.19 11.55 -15.83
CA PRO A 167 -13.35 10.25 -16.48
C PRO A 167 -12.05 9.56 -16.91
N SER A 168 -10.94 10.31 -17.02
CA SER A 168 -9.61 9.80 -17.37
C SER A 168 -8.53 10.80 -16.99
N GLU A 169 -7.29 10.35 -16.80
CA GLU A 169 -6.14 11.23 -16.53
C GLU A 169 -6.06 12.36 -17.57
N ASN A 170 -6.30 12.04 -18.84
CA ASN A 170 -6.27 13.00 -19.94
C ASN A 170 -7.25 14.17 -19.77
N ALA A 171 -8.37 13.94 -19.09
CA ALA A 171 -9.42 14.94 -18.94
C ALA A 171 -8.98 16.13 -18.08
N PHE A 172 -7.99 15.97 -17.18
CA PHE A 172 -7.42 17.09 -16.42
C PHE A 172 -6.79 18.18 -17.31
N TRP A 173 -6.39 17.82 -18.54
CA TRP A 173 -5.84 18.75 -19.54
C TRP A 173 -6.80 18.98 -20.72
N SER A 174 -8.08 18.63 -20.58
CA SER A 174 -9.08 18.91 -21.60
C SER A 174 -9.22 20.42 -21.84
N LYS A 175 -9.38 20.80 -23.11
CA LYS A 175 -9.71 22.18 -23.53
C LYS A 175 -11.21 22.37 -23.78
N SER A 176 -12.04 21.33 -23.62
CA SER A 176 -13.48 21.46 -23.79
C SER A 176 -14.06 22.26 -22.63
N GLU A 177 -14.97 23.19 -22.95
CA GLU A 177 -15.56 24.14 -21.99
C GLU A 177 -16.16 23.45 -20.76
N ASN A 178 -16.76 22.27 -20.95
CA ASN A 178 -17.42 21.49 -19.91
C ASN A 178 -16.50 20.55 -19.11
N MET A 179 -15.22 20.40 -19.47
CA MET A 179 -14.28 19.50 -18.80
C MET A 179 -12.97 20.18 -18.41
N GLN A 180 -12.83 21.48 -18.69
CA GLN A 180 -11.59 22.18 -18.46
C GLN A 180 -11.28 22.27 -16.96
N VAL A 181 -10.12 21.74 -16.56
CA VAL A 181 -9.56 21.93 -15.22
C VAL A 181 -8.39 22.91 -15.33
N GLN A 182 -8.70 24.21 -15.26
CA GLN A 182 -7.71 25.28 -15.42
C GLN A 182 -6.57 25.16 -14.41
N LEU A 183 -6.91 24.85 -13.14
CA LEU A 183 -5.93 24.70 -12.07
C LEU A 183 -4.80 23.71 -12.43
N VAL A 184 -5.12 22.59 -13.08
CA VAL A 184 -4.12 21.58 -13.46
C VAL A 184 -3.40 21.99 -14.75
N SER A 185 -4.15 22.43 -15.76
CA SER A 185 -3.59 22.73 -17.08
C SER A 185 -2.73 24.00 -17.11
N GLU A 186 -2.96 24.96 -16.22
CA GLU A 186 -2.11 26.15 -16.02
C GLU A 186 -0.89 25.86 -15.13
N CYS A 187 -1.00 24.90 -14.21
CA CYS A 187 0.08 24.51 -13.31
C CYS A 187 1.20 23.76 -14.05
N MET A 188 0.85 22.75 -14.85
CA MET A 188 1.82 21.92 -15.57
C MET A 188 1.22 21.40 -16.87
N SER A 189 2.00 21.33 -17.94
CA SER A 189 1.53 20.71 -19.19
C SER A 189 1.36 19.20 -19.05
N ARG A 190 0.41 18.61 -19.81
CA ARG A 190 0.20 17.15 -19.83
C ARG A 190 1.47 16.37 -20.15
N SER A 191 2.26 16.85 -21.11
CA SER A 191 3.51 16.19 -21.52
C SER A 191 4.53 16.17 -20.39
N ARG A 192 4.64 17.29 -19.65
CA ARG A 192 5.53 17.41 -18.50
C ARG A 192 5.10 16.52 -17.34
N PHE A 193 3.79 16.50 -17.04
CA PHE A 193 3.26 15.61 -16.01
C PHE A 193 3.57 14.14 -16.33
N ARG A 194 3.37 13.71 -17.58
CA ARG A 194 3.69 12.34 -18.01
C ARG A 194 5.18 12.02 -17.96
N GLU A 195 6.01 12.97 -18.34
CA GLU A 195 7.47 12.82 -18.25
C GLU A 195 7.91 12.63 -16.79
N LEU A 196 7.35 13.41 -15.86
CA LEU A 196 7.58 13.23 -14.43
C LEU A 196 7.00 11.92 -13.92
N ASN A 197 5.75 11.59 -14.25
CA ASN A 197 5.09 10.36 -13.80
C ASN A 197 5.86 9.10 -14.25
N LYS A 198 6.45 9.14 -15.45
CA LYS A 198 7.28 8.04 -15.97
C LYS A 198 8.62 7.91 -15.24
N ASN A 199 9.24 9.01 -14.82
CA ASN A 199 10.62 9.01 -14.33
C ASN A 199 10.73 9.26 -12.82
N PHE A 200 9.64 9.59 -12.13
CA PHE A 200 9.67 9.95 -10.73
C PHE A 200 10.32 8.83 -9.91
N HIS A 201 11.34 9.21 -9.15
CA HIS A 201 12.15 8.26 -8.41
C HIS A 201 12.58 8.82 -7.06
N THR A 202 12.75 7.94 -6.08
CA THR A 202 12.97 8.36 -4.68
C THR A 202 14.30 7.88 -4.09
N MET A 203 15.05 7.06 -4.81
CA MET A 203 16.33 6.49 -4.41
C MET A 203 17.30 6.42 -5.58
N ASP A 204 18.60 6.25 -5.32
CA ASP A 204 19.56 5.95 -6.38
C ASP A 204 19.60 4.43 -6.63
N ASN A 205 19.35 4.00 -7.87
CA ASN A 205 19.41 2.58 -8.22
C ASN A 205 20.78 1.94 -7.94
N THR A 206 21.86 2.72 -7.90
CA THR A 206 23.20 2.22 -7.58
C THR A 206 23.41 1.92 -6.09
N GLU A 207 22.52 2.42 -5.23
CA GLU A 207 22.55 2.22 -3.79
C GLU A 207 21.58 1.11 -3.33
N LEU A 208 20.83 0.52 -4.26
CA LEU A 208 19.87 -0.55 -3.95
C LEU A 208 20.58 -1.84 -3.53
N LEU A 209 20.12 -2.40 -2.42
CA LEU A 209 20.61 -3.68 -1.94
C LEU A 209 19.96 -4.82 -2.73
N ALA A 210 20.77 -5.79 -3.16
CA ALA A 210 20.26 -7.01 -3.77
C ALA A 210 19.30 -7.73 -2.81
N GLY A 211 18.12 -8.12 -3.30
CA GLY A 211 17.08 -8.74 -2.48
C GLY A 211 16.16 -7.77 -1.72
N ASP A 212 16.40 -6.46 -1.77
CA ASP A 212 15.47 -5.48 -1.19
C ASP A 212 14.35 -5.12 -2.16
N LYS A 213 13.25 -5.88 -2.09
CA LYS A 213 12.06 -5.71 -2.92
C LYS A 213 11.37 -4.35 -2.76
N LEU A 214 11.65 -3.60 -1.69
CA LEU A 214 11.08 -2.28 -1.44
C LEU A 214 12.12 -1.16 -1.53
N GLY A 215 13.36 -1.46 -1.93
CA GLY A 215 14.48 -0.52 -1.84
C GLY A 215 14.23 0.82 -2.54
N LYS A 216 13.43 0.84 -3.60
CA LYS A 216 13.05 2.06 -4.34
C LYS A 216 12.12 3.01 -3.58
N ILE A 217 11.47 2.56 -2.51
CA ILE A 217 10.46 3.32 -1.75
C ILE A 217 10.64 3.24 -0.23
N SER A 218 11.50 2.34 0.27
CA SER A 218 11.69 2.09 1.71
C SER A 218 12.05 3.36 2.48
N GLY A 219 12.98 4.17 1.96
CA GLY A 219 13.35 5.43 2.60
C GLY A 219 12.25 6.49 2.65
N VAL A 220 11.27 6.44 1.73
CA VAL A 220 10.07 7.31 1.81
C VAL A 220 9.19 6.88 2.97
N TYR A 221 8.99 5.56 3.14
CA TYR A 221 8.21 5.02 4.26
C TYR A 221 8.90 5.26 5.60
N ASP A 222 10.22 5.12 5.67
CA ASP A 222 10.98 5.40 6.89
C ASP A 222 10.85 6.88 7.30
N ASP A 223 11.01 7.81 6.36
CA ASP A 223 10.83 9.24 6.61
C ASP A 223 9.38 9.57 6.99
N LEU A 224 8.40 8.99 6.28
CA LEU A 224 6.97 9.15 6.58
C LEU A 224 6.65 8.67 8.01
N ASN A 225 7.08 7.47 8.38
CA ASN A 225 6.83 6.91 9.71
C ASN A 225 7.52 7.71 10.82
N ASN A 226 8.70 8.27 10.56
CA ASN A 226 9.35 9.18 11.51
C ASN A 226 8.56 10.47 11.70
N ARG A 227 7.99 11.02 10.62
CA ARG A 227 7.18 12.25 10.65
C ARG A 227 5.83 12.05 11.29
N LEU A 228 5.17 10.92 11.04
CA LEU A 228 3.93 10.56 11.71
C LEU A 228 4.12 10.39 13.23
N ARG A 229 5.31 9.96 13.67
CA ARG A 229 5.64 9.82 15.09
C ARG A 229 6.35 11.03 15.70
N GLN A 230 6.49 12.14 14.97
CA GLN A 230 7.21 13.33 15.46
C GLN A 230 6.57 13.95 16.70
N PHE A 231 5.27 13.72 16.92
CA PHE A 231 4.53 14.17 18.11
C PHE A 231 4.39 13.08 19.18
N GLY A 232 5.12 11.97 19.04
CA GLY A 232 4.97 10.77 19.86
C GLY A 232 3.68 10.00 19.59
N ILE A 233 3.44 8.96 20.38
CA ILE A 233 2.15 8.27 20.42
C ILE A 233 1.28 9.00 21.43
N PHE A 234 0.32 9.78 20.92
CA PHE A 234 -0.56 10.64 21.73
C PHE A 234 -1.97 10.08 21.91
N HIS A 235 -2.17 8.81 21.57
CA HIS A 235 -3.46 8.14 21.67
C HIS A 235 -3.30 6.78 22.35
N GLU A 236 -4.13 6.50 23.35
CA GLU A 236 -4.05 5.25 24.14
C GLU A 236 -4.64 4.04 23.40
N LYS A 237 -5.69 4.25 22.61
CA LYS A 237 -6.34 3.17 21.84
C LYS A 237 -5.78 3.12 20.43
N LEU A 238 -5.04 2.06 20.14
CA LEU A 238 -4.43 1.82 18.84
C LEU A 238 -5.09 0.60 18.20
N SER A 239 -5.26 0.66 16.89
CA SER A 239 -5.63 -0.48 16.05
C SER A 239 -4.56 -0.71 15.01
N ILE A 240 -4.20 -1.97 14.82
CA ILE A 240 -3.36 -2.42 13.70
C ILE A 240 -4.30 -3.18 12.77
N ASP A 241 -4.36 -2.76 11.52
CA ASP A 241 -5.20 -3.38 10.51
C ASP A 241 -4.51 -3.30 9.15
N GLU A 242 -5.00 -4.05 8.18
CA GLU A 242 -4.50 -4.03 6.81
C GLU A 242 -5.33 -3.14 5.87
N GLY A 243 -4.61 -2.36 5.06
CA GLY A 243 -5.14 -1.69 3.88
C GLY A 243 -4.61 -2.33 2.60
N MET A 244 -5.37 -2.20 1.51
CA MET A 244 -4.93 -2.59 0.16
C MET A 244 -4.81 -1.36 -0.72
N VAL A 245 -3.65 -1.18 -1.35
CA VAL A 245 -3.45 -0.18 -2.41
C VAL A 245 -3.55 -0.90 -3.75
N PRO A 246 -4.53 -0.56 -4.61
CA PRO A 246 -4.76 -1.29 -5.85
C PRO A 246 -3.54 -1.22 -6.75
N TYR A 247 -3.12 -2.37 -7.26
CA TYR A 247 -2.02 -2.46 -8.21
C TYR A 247 -2.13 -3.76 -9.01
N TYR A 248 -2.02 -3.63 -10.32
CA TYR A 248 -2.30 -4.70 -11.27
C TYR A 248 -1.06 -5.14 -12.05
N GLY A 249 0.07 -4.46 -11.86
CA GLY A 249 1.33 -4.80 -12.51
C GLY A 249 2.05 -6.02 -11.97
N HIS A 250 3.19 -6.34 -12.57
CA HIS A 250 4.03 -7.48 -12.29
C HIS A 250 5.11 -7.14 -11.27
N HIS A 251 4.69 -6.81 -10.04
CA HIS A 251 5.62 -6.67 -8.92
C HIS A 251 5.53 -7.86 -7.98
N THR A 252 6.67 -8.29 -7.45
CA THR A 252 6.78 -9.44 -6.55
C THR A 252 5.99 -9.21 -5.26
N CYS A 253 6.01 -8.01 -4.68
CA CYS A 253 5.22 -7.67 -3.48
C CYS A 253 3.69 -7.55 -3.70
N LYS A 254 3.16 -7.75 -4.91
CA LYS A 254 1.72 -7.70 -5.18
C LYS A 254 1.02 -8.89 -4.49
N MET A 255 -0.07 -8.60 -3.79
CA MET A 255 -0.92 -9.60 -3.16
C MET A 255 -2.29 -9.65 -3.83
N PHE A 256 -2.89 -10.83 -3.81
CA PHE A 256 -4.30 -11.05 -4.05
C PHE A 256 -4.96 -11.42 -2.72
N ILE A 257 -6.09 -10.82 -2.36
CA ILE A 257 -6.88 -11.21 -1.19
C ILE A 257 -8.34 -11.37 -1.62
N ARG A 258 -8.84 -12.61 -1.59
CA ARG A 258 -10.25 -12.91 -1.88
C ARG A 258 -11.17 -12.26 -0.84
N GLY A 259 -12.30 -11.69 -1.30
CA GLY A 259 -13.32 -11.11 -0.41
C GLY A 259 -13.10 -9.65 -0.01
N LYS A 260 -11.94 -9.04 -0.32
CA LYS A 260 -11.73 -7.59 -0.16
C LYS A 260 -12.25 -6.82 -1.39
N PRO A 261 -12.74 -5.57 -1.23
CA PRO A 261 -13.16 -4.74 -2.37
C PRO A 261 -12.04 -4.53 -3.40
N ILE A 262 -10.82 -4.30 -2.90
CA ILE A 262 -9.59 -4.26 -3.70
C ILE A 262 -8.92 -5.62 -3.54
N ARG A 263 -9.04 -6.45 -4.58
CA ARG A 263 -8.52 -7.82 -4.55
C ARG A 263 -7.03 -7.89 -4.84
N PHE A 264 -6.52 -7.09 -5.76
CA PHE A 264 -5.12 -7.10 -6.17
C PHE A 264 -4.43 -5.80 -5.77
N GLY A 265 -3.27 -5.89 -5.12
CA GLY A 265 -2.54 -4.71 -4.72
C GLY A 265 -1.44 -4.93 -3.71
N TYR A 266 -0.87 -3.82 -3.24
CA TYR A 266 0.06 -3.84 -2.11
C TYR A 266 -0.72 -3.88 -0.81
N LYS A 267 -0.46 -4.89 0.03
CA LYS A 267 -0.95 -4.93 1.40
C LYS A 267 -0.08 -4.03 2.28
N ILE A 268 -0.72 -3.13 3.01
CA ILE A 268 -0.05 -2.21 3.94
C ILE A 268 -0.65 -2.41 5.33
N TRP A 269 0.19 -2.78 6.29
CA TRP A 269 -0.17 -2.75 7.70
C TRP A 269 -0.12 -1.31 8.20
N THR A 270 -1.20 -0.86 8.82
CA THR A 270 -1.28 0.50 9.38
C THR A 270 -1.60 0.42 10.86
N MET A 271 -0.71 0.97 11.69
CA MET A 271 -1.03 1.27 13.09
C MET A 271 -1.63 2.66 13.15
N SER A 272 -2.88 2.76 13.64
CA SER A 272 -3.59 4.04 13.74
C SER A 272 -4.31 4.20 15.07
N SER A 273 -4.57 5.44 15.45
CA SER A 273 -5.41 5.78 16.59
C SER A 273 -6.90 5.57 16.29
N ALA A 274 -7.74 5.55 17.33
CA ALA A 274 -9.20 5.53 17.17
C ALA A 274 -9.78 6.76 16.42
N ASN A 275 -9.06 7.89 16.39
CA ASN A 275 -9.41 9.06 15.55
C ASN A 275 -8.73 9.04 14.17
N ARG A 276 -8.21 7.89 13.74
CA ARG A 276 -7.70 7.60 12.38
C ARG A 276 -6.38 8.30 12.03
N TYR A 277 -5.62 8.78 13.01
CA TYR A 277 -4.27 9.26 12.78
C TYR A 277 -3.31 8.06 12.63
N PRO A 278 -2.60 7.90 11.50
CA PRO A 278 -1.65 6.82 11.33
C PRO A 278 -0.33 7.15 12.06
N TYR A 279 0.24 6.16 12.73
CA TYR A 279 1.54 6.25 13.41
C TYR A 279 2.63 5.46 12.69
N ASP A 280 2.26 4.36 12.04
CA ASP A 280 3.22 3.49 11.37
C ASP A 280 2.55 2.81 10.18
N LEU A 281 3.24 2.77 9.05
CA LEU A 281 2.84 2.10 7.83
C LEU A 281 3.94 1.13 7.40
N LYS A 282 3.55 -0.10 7.12
CA LYS A 282 4.48 -1.13 6.66
C LYS A 282 3.91 -1.91 5.48
N ILE A 283 4.57 -1.79 4.33
CA ILE A 283 4.25 -2.62 3.16
C ILE A 283 4.65 -4.07 3.45
N TYR A 284 3.76 -4.99 3.13
CA TYR A 284 4.07 -6.41 3.14
C TYR A 284 4.86 -6.78 1.87
N ALA A 285 6.07 -7.30 2.06
CA ALA A 285 6.98 -7.69 0.97
C ALA A 285 7.23 -9.20 0.90
N GLY A 286 6.32 -10.00 1.47
CA GLY A 286 6.46 -11.46 1.57
C GLY A 286 7.09 -11.89 2.90
N ARG A 287 7.49 -13.17 2.94
CA ARG A 287 8.04 -13.78 4.16
C ARG A 287 9.50 -13.37 4.34
N ASP A 288 9.81 -12.75 5.48
CA ASP A 288 11.19 -12.50 5.88
C ASP A 288 11.82 -13.80 6.40
N GLU A 289 12.62 -14.47 5.58
CA GLU A 289 13.31 -15.71 5.97
C GLU A 289 14.28 -15.49 7.15
N ARG A 290 14.68 -14.25 7.42
CA ARG A 290 15.68 -13.90 8.45
C ARG A 290 15.09 -13.81 9.85
N LYS A 291 13.77 -13.93 10.02
CA LYS A 291 13.09 -13.88 11.33
C LYS A 291 12.39 -15.19 11.69
N LYS A 292 13.13 -16.30 11.70
CA LYS A 292 12.86 -17.37 12.68
C LYS A 292 13.47 -16.96 14.02
N VAL A 293 12.89 -15.94 14.67
CA VAL A 293 13.20 -15.72 16.08
C VAL A 293 12.29 -16.68 16.84
N SER A 294 12.89 -17.73 17.41
CA SER A 294 12.21 -18.55 18.41
C SER A 294 11.83 -17.63 19.56
N LEU A 295 10.54 -17.37 19.71
CA LEU A 295 10.02 -16.86 20.97
C LEU A 295 10.09 -18.04 21.95
N TYR A 296 11.18 -18.08 22.72
CA TYR A 296 11.27 -18.80 23.99
C TYR A 296 11.14 -17.77 25.11
#